data_AF-A0A422NGV8-F1
#
_entry.id   AF-A0A422NGV8-F1
#
_cell.length_a   1.000
_cell.length_b   1.000
_cell.length_c   1.000
_cell.angle_alpha   90.00
_cell.angle_beta   90.00
_cell.angle_gamma   90.00
#
_symmetry.space_group_name_H-M   'P 1'
#
loop_
_entity.id
_entity.type
_entity.pdbx_description
1 polymer ?
#
loop_
_entity_poly.entity_id
_entity_poly.type
_entity_poly.pdbx_seq_one_letter_code
_entity_poly.pdbx_strand_id
1 'polypeptide(L)'
;MSHVTADLEYFKCDMCGVYLHKDIFCDHRRECKGLDSTEMKKSQCRQIELALDEETRRRLASRAADGATFVPVELAERHQHARVRRNVVNLYQAEVDKALQQQLAPDKMKSLAAFLRE
;
A
#
# COMPACT_ATOMS: atom_id res chain seq x y z
N MET A 1 -36.79 50.83 33.19
CA MET A 1 -35.71 50.04 32.56
C MET A 1 -36.28 48.67 32.26
N SER A 2 -36.81 48.48 31.05
CA SER A 2 -37.39 47.20 30.61
C SER A 2 -36.27 46.19 30.44
N HIS A 3 -36.32 45.10 31.21
CA HIS A 3 -35.45 43.96 31.02
C HIS A 3 -35.59 43.47 29.58
N VAL A 4 -34.54 43.67 28.78
CA VAL A 4 -34.39 43.06 27.47
C VAL A 4 -34.08 41.59 27.73
N THR A 5 -35.11 40.75 27.84
CA THR A 5 -34.96 39.31 27.63
C THR A 5 -34.82 39.12 26.13
N ALA A 6 -33.59 39.23 25.64
CA ALA A 6 -33.27 38.71 24.32
C ALA A 6 -33.64 37.22 24.36
N ASP A 7 -34.63 36.83 23.56
CA ASP A 7 -35.08 35.46 23.39
C ASP A 7 -33.90 34.60 22.92
N LEU A 8 -33.17 34.02 23.86
CA LEU A 8 -32.14 33.05 23.56
C LEU A 8 -32.86 31.76 23.14
N GLU A 9 -33.06 31.59 21.83
CA GLU A 9 -33.62 30.39 21.22
C GLU A 9 -32.64 29.20 21.41
N TYR A 10 -32.61 28.66 22.62
CA TYR A 10 -31.89 27.43 22.95
C TYR A 10 -32.72 26.22 22.57
N PHE A 11 -32.13 25.31 21.81
CA PHE A 11 -32.70 24.02 21.44
C PHE A 11 -32.01 22.90 22.21
N LYS A 12 -32.81 21.96 22.72
CA LYS A 12 -32.29 20.75 23.36
C LYS A 12 -31.99 19.71 22.29
N CYS A 13 -30.79 19.13 22.31
CA CYS A 13 -30.47 18.00 21.43
C CYS A 13 -31.08 16.71 22.00
N ASP A 14 -31.90 16.02 21.21
CA ASP A 14 -32.55 14.77 21.66
C ASP A 14 -31.55 13.62 21.88
N MET A 15 -30.38 13.68 21.25
CA MET A 15 -29.37 12.61 21.30
C MET A 15 -28.49 12.69 22.55
N CYS A 16 -28.08 13.89 22.97
CA CYS A 16 -27.18 14.10 24.11
C CYS A 16 -27.80 14.91 25.25
N GLY A 17 -29.02 15.42 25.09
CA GLY A 17 -29.75 16.18 26.11
C GLY A 17 -29.22 17.60 26.38
N VAL A 18 -28.19 18.05 25.69
CA VAL A 18 -27.56 19.37 25.90
C VAL A 18 -28.37 20.49 25.23
N TYR A 19 -28.49 21.64 25.91
CA TYR A 19 -29.09 22.86 25.38
C TYR A 19 -28.05 23.68 24.62
N LEU A 20 -28.37 24.05 23.38
CA LEU A 20 -27.47 24.71 22.44
C LEU A 20 -28.18 25.88 21.78
N HIS A 21 -27.44 26.95 21.50
CA HIS A 21 -27.99 28.09 20.76
C HIS A 21 -28.36 27.67 19.32
N LYS A 22 -29.37 28.30 18.74
CA LYS A 22 -29.83 28.05 17.36
C LYS A 22 -28.71 27.97 16.33
N ASP A 23 -27.73 28.87 16.43
CA ASP A 23 -26.65 28.99 15.44
C ASP A 23 -25.77 27.74 15.37
N ILE A 24 -25.63 27.01 16.48
CA ILE A 24 -24.77 25.82 16.57
C ILE A 24 -25.57 24.52 16.65
N PHE A 25 -26.89 24.61 16.80
CA PHE A 25 -27.75 23.43 16.99
C PHE A 25 -27.74 22.50 15.77
N CYS A 26 -27.83 23.07 14.56
CA CYS A 26 -27.82 22.27 13.33
C CYS A 26 -26.50 21.51 13.14
N ASP A 27 -25.37 22.17 13.39
CA ASP A 27 -24.05 21.54 13.26
C ASP A 27 -23.83 20.48 14.33
N HIS A 28 -24.19 20.80 15.58
CA HIS A 28 -24.17 19.81 16.66
C HIS A 28 -25.05 18.60 16.32
N ARG A 29 -26.30 18.79 15.87
CA ARG A 29 -27.21 17.68 15.56
C ARG A 29 -26.69 16.79 14.43
N ARG A 30 -25.94 17.34 13.46
CA ARG A 30 -25.32 16.57 12.37
C ARG A 30 -24.14 15.72 12.85
N GLU A 31 -23.45 16.15 13.90
CA GLU A 31 -22.24 15.49 14.41
C GLU A 31 -22.47 14.69 15.69
N CYS A 32 -23.56 14.96 16.42
CA CYS A 32 -23.86 14.33 17.69
C CYS A 32 -24.16 12.85 17.50
N LYS A 33 -23.44 12.01 18.27
CA LYS A 33 -23.61 10.55 18.24
C LYS A 33 -24.39 9.99 19.42
N GLY A 34 -24.69 10.81 20.43
CA GLY A 34 -25.37 10.40 21.67
C GLY A 34 -24.45 10.51 22.88
N LEU A 35 -25.02 10.37 24.08
CA LEU A 35 -24.31 10.55 25.36
C LEU A 35 -23.18 9.52 25.57
N ASP A 36 -23.47 8.24 25.27
CA ASP A 36 -22.56 7.11 25.50
C ASP A 36 -22.03 6.49 24.20
N SER A 37 -22.02 7.28 23.11
CA SER A 37 -21.51 6.79 21.84
C SER A 37 -20.00 6.59 21.89
N THR A 38 -19.56 5.39 21.51
CA THR A 38 -18.16 5.07 21.22
C THR A 38 -17.73 5.49 19.82
N GLU A 39 -18.66 5.92 18.97
CA GLU A 39 -18.38 6.36 17.61
C GLU A 39 -17.73 7.75 17.58
N MET A 40 -16.76 7.91 16.70
CA MET A 40 -16.15 9.20 16.42
C MET A 40 -17.05 10.13 15.63
N LYS A 41 -16.88 11.45 15.83
CA LYS A 41 -17.55 12.46 15.02
C LYS A 41 -16.94 12.51 13.62
N LYS A 42 -17.77 12.84 12.63
CA LYS A 42 -17.33 12.99 11.22
C LYS A 42 -16.25 14.07 11.06
N SER A 43 -16.32 15.15 11.84
CA SER A 43 -15.27 16.19 11.89
C SER A 43 -13.93 15.62 12.37
N GLN A 44 -13.95 14.80 13.42
CA GLN A 44 -12.74 14.16 13.97
C GLN A 44 -12.13 13.15 12.98
N CYS A 45 -12.96 12.35 12.30
CA CYS A 45 -12.47 11.45 11.25
C CYS A 45 -11.76 12.23 10.14
N ARG A 46 -12.36 13.32 9.64
CA ARG A 46 -11.76 14.19 8.62
C ARG A 46 -10.45 14.83 9.09
N GLN A 47 -10.35 15.23 10.37
CA GLN A 47 -9.11 15.75 10.93
C GLN A 47 -8.00 14.69 10.96
N ILE A 48 -8.34 13.45 11.31
CA ILE A 48 -7.39 12.33 11.30
C ILE A 48 -6.93 12.03 9.88
N GLU A 49 -7.85 11.96 8.91
CA GLU A 49 -7.53 11.76 7.49
C GLU A 49 -6.53 12.82 7.00
N LEU A 50 -6.81 14.09 7.24
CA LEU A 50 -5.91 15.18 6.84
C LEU A 50 -4.53 15.09 7.51
N ALA A 51 -4.47 14.70 8.78
CA ALA A 51 -3.21 14.52 9.49
C ALA A 51 -2.41 13.33 8.94
N LEU A 52 -3.08 12.22 8.60
CA LEU A 52 -2.45 11.06 7.98
C LEU A 52 -1.94 11.38 6.57
N ASP A 53 -2.70 12.12 5.78
CA ASP A 53 -2.29 12.54 4.43
C ASP A 53 -1.07 13.47 4.48
N GLU A 54 -1.04 14.40 5.43
CA GLU A 54 0.11 15.30 5.64
C GLU A 54 1.36 14.53 6.08
N GLU A 55 1.22 13.63 7.05
CA GLU A 55 2.32 12.77 7.52
C GLU A 55 2.84 11.85 6.40
N THR A 56 1.93 11.29 5.59
CA THR A 56 2.30 10.48 4.42
C THR A 56 3.09 11.30 3.41
N ARG A 57 2.62 12.52 3.09
CA ARG A 57 3.36 13.44 2.22
C ARG A 57 4.74 13.79 2.77
N ARG A 58 4.87 14.02 4.08
CA ARG A 58 6.17 14.27 4.75
C ARG A 58 7.11 13.08 4.62
N ARG A 59 6.62 11.86 4.87
CA ARG A 59 7.42 10.62 4.74
C ARG A 59 7.87 10.36 3.31
N LEU A 60 7.02 10.64 2.33
CA LEU A 60 7.38 10.55 0.91
C LEU A 60 8.46 11.58 0.56
N ALA A 61 8.31 12.82 1.04
CA ALA A 61 9.29 13.89 0.82
C ALA A 61 10.64 13.60 1.49
N SER A 62 10.66 13.11 2.73
CA SER A 62 11.90 12.75 3.44
C SER A 62 12.62 11.60 2.74
N ARG A 63 11.87 10.57 2.31
CA ARG A 63 12.45 9.40 1.64
C ARG A 63 12.96 9.71 0.23
N ALA A 64 12.34 10.68 -0.45
CA ALA A 64 12.86 11.22 -1.70
C ALA A 64 14.16 12.03 -1.48
N ALA A 65 14.27 12.76 -0.36
CA ALA A 65 15.50 13.46 0.01
C ALA A 65 16.65 12.50 0.37
N ASP A 66 16.35 11.34 0.94
CA ASP A 66 17.31 10.26 1.21
C ASP A 66 17.75 9.50 -0.07
N GLY A 67 17.31 9.92 -1.26
CA GLY A 67 17.67 9.32 -2.54
C GLY A 67 17.07 7.93 -2.78
N ALA A 68 16.16 7.47 -1.91
CA ALA A 68 15.52 6.17 -2.07
C ALA A 68 14.51 6.21 -3.22
N THR A 69 14.83 5.49 -4.30
CA THR A 69 13.94 5.36 -5.45
C THR A 69 12.75 4.48 -5.08
N PHE A 70 11.53 5.02 -5.20
CA PHE A 70 10.31 4.22 -5.08
C PHE A 70 10.20 3.31 -6.31
N VAL A 71 10.44 2.03 -6.10
CA VAL A 71 10.20 1.00 -7.12
C VAL A 71 8.77 0.50 -6.93
N PRO A 72 7.87 0.67 -7.93
CA PRO A 72 6.53 0.09 -7.87
C PRO A 72 6.61 -1.41 -7.60
N VAL A 73 5.70 -1.91 -6.75
CA VAL A 73 5.70 -3.32 -6.33
C VAL A 73 5.62 -4.24 -7.55
N GLU A 74 4.82 -3.88 -8.56
CA GLU A 74 4.68 -4.66 -9.78
C GLU A 74 6.01 -4.74 -10.56
N LEU A 75 6.83 -3.69 -10.51
CA LEU A 75 8.13 -3.67 -11.16
C LEU A 75 9.15 -4.53 -10.39
N ALA A 76 9.11 -4.49 -9.05
CA ALA A 76 9.93 -5.35 -8.21
C ALA A 76 9.60 -6.84 -8.42
N GLU A 77 8.31 -7.18 -8.47
CA GLU A 77 7.83 -8.53 -8.74
C GLU A 77 8.25 -9.01 -10.14
N ARG A 78 8.11 -8.15 -11.18
CA ARG A 78 8.59 -8.47 -12.54
C ARG A 78 10.08 -8.78 -12.57
N HIS A 79 10.90 -8.01 -11.87
CA HIS A 79 12.33 -8.28 -11.77
C HIS A 79 12.61 -9.60 -11.06
N GLN A 80 11.88 -9.92 -10.00
CA GLN A 80 12.00 -11.20 -9.30
C GLN A 80 11.63 -12.38 -10.23
N HIS A 81 10.50 -12.29 -10.93
CA HIS A 81 10.10 -13.30 -11.91
C HIS A 81 11.11 -13.47 -13.04
N ALA A 82 11.69 -12.37 -13.54
CA ALA A 82 12.73 -12.44 -14.57
C ALA A 82 14.00 -13.16 -14.06
N ARG A 83 14.40 -12.92 -12.80
CA ARG A 83 15.52 -13.64 -12.17
C ARG A 83 15.24 -15.14 -12.06
N VAL A 84 14.05 -15.52 -11.59
CA VAL A 84 13.65 -16.92 -11.49
C VAL A 84 13.68 -17.59 -12.87
N ARG A 85 13.09 -16.96 -13.89
CA ARG A 85 13.10 -17.50 -15.27
C ARG A 85 14.52 -17.71 -15.80
N ARG A 86 15.42 -16.74 -15.59
CA ARG A 86 16.83 -16.90 -15.99
C ARG A 86 17.50 -18.06 -15.29
N ASN A 87 17.29 -18.22 -13.98
CA ASN A 87 17.87 -19.31 -13.22
C ASN A 87 17.38 -20.67 -13.73
N VAL A 88 16.07 -20.80 -13.99
CA VAL A 88 15.50 -22.03 -14.56
C VAL A 88 16.09 -22.35 -15.93
N VAL A 89 16.19 -21.36 -16.82
CA VAL A 89 16.80 -21.54 -18.15
C VAL A 89 18.26 -21.94 -18.06
N ASN A 90 19.03 -21.32 -17.16
CA ASN A 90 20.44 -21.65 -16.97
C ASN A 90 20.64 -23.08 -16.47
N LEU A 91 19.77 -23.56 -15.56
CA LEU A 91 19.82 -24.94 -15.07
C LEU A 91 19.53 -25.93 -16.20
N TYR A 92 18.48 -25.68 -16.98
CA TYR A 92 18.14 -26.51 -18.13
C TYR A 92 19.28 -26.55 -19.17
N GLN A 93 19.85 -25.39 -19.50
CA GLN A 93 20.96 -25.34 -20.45
C GLN A 93 22.18 -26.12 -19.94
N ALA A 94 22.50 -26.01 -18.64
CA ALA A 94 23.60 -26.76 -18.04
C ALA A 94 23.39 -28.29 -18.11
N GLU A 95 22.15 -28.76 -17.95
CA GLU A 95 21.83 -30.18 -18.12
C GLU A 95 22.00 -30.65 -19.57
N VAL A 96 21.53 -29.85 -20.53
CA VAL A 96 21.69 -30.13 -21.97
C VAL A 96 23.17 -30.14 -22.36
N ASP A 97 23.93 -29.13 -21.94
CA ASP A 97 25.36 -29.03 -22.24
C ASP A 97 26.13 -30.21 -21.65
N LYS A 98 25.77 -30.65 -20.43
CA LYS A 98 26.36 -31.83 -19.80
C LYS A 98 26.06 -33.11 -20.59
N ALA A 99 24.82 -33.29 -21.05
CA ALA A 99 24.46 -34.43 -21.89
C ALA A 99 25.23 -34.42 -23.22
N LEU A 100 25.36 -33.25 -23.84
CA LEU A 100 26.11 -33.07 -25.08
C LEU A 100 27.60 -33.40 -24.89
N GLN A 101 28.22 -32.92 -23.81
CA GLN A 101 29.61 -33.22 -23.46
C GLN A 101 29.84 -34.72 -23.23
N GLN A 102 28.88 -35.43 -22.62
CA GLN A 102 28.96 -36.88 -22.44
C GLN A 102 28.82 -37.67 -23.75
N GLN A 103 28.10 -37.13 -24.73
CA GLN A 103 27.99 -37.72 -26.07
C GLN A 103 29.25 -37.46 -26.89
N LEU A 104 29.81 -36.25 -26.78
CA LEU A 104 31.04 -35.80 -27.44
C LEU A 104 32.31 -36.17 -26.64
N ALA A 105 32.23 -37.15 -25.74
CA ALA A 105 33.38 -37.61 -24.99
C ALA A 105 34.49 -38.05 -25.98
N PRO A 106 35.75 -37.68 -25.72
CA PRO A 106 36.85 -37.89 -26.68
C PRO A 106 37.02 -39.36 -27.06
N ASP A 107 36.70 -40.28 -26.16
CA ASP A 107 36.75 -41.73 -26.43
C ASP A 107 35.66 -42.17 -27.42
N LYS A 108 34.45 -41.62 -27.31
CA LYS A 108 33.35 -41.89 -28.26
C LYS A 108 33.61 -41.24 -29.62
N MET A 109 34.23 -40.06 -29.64
CA MET A 109 34.61 -39.42 -30.91
C MET A 109 35.74 -40.18 -31.62
N LYS A 110 36.71 -40.71 -30.87
CA LYS A 110 37.77 -41.58 -31.43
C LYS A 110 37.19 -42.88 -32.00
N SER A 111 36.25 -43.53 -31.30
CA SER A 111 35.60 -44.74 -31.82
C SER A 111 34.77 -44.46 -33.08
N LEU A 112 34.08 -43.33 -33.13
CA LEU A 112 33.28 -42.94 -34.30
C LEU A 112 34.18 -42.57 -35.49
N ALA A 113 35.31 -41.91 -35.24
CA ALA A 113 36.31 -41.62 -36.27
C ALA A 113 37.04 -42.86 -36.78
N ALA A 114 37.18 -43.91 -35.95
CA ALA A 114 37.71 -45.20 -36.38
C ALA A 114 36.72 -45.94 -37.29
N PHE A 115 35.43 -45.98 -36.90
CA PHE A 115 34.35 -46.57 -37.71
C PHE A 115 34.20 -45.92 -39.09
N LEU A 116 34.38 -44.60 -39.20
CA LEU A 116 34.29 -43.90 -40.48
C LEU A 116 35.50 -44.08 -41.41
N ARG A 117 36.60 -44.70 -40.94
CA ARG A 117 37.80 -44.97 -41.75
C ARG A 117 37.88 -46.41 -42.26
N GLU A 118 37.04 -47.31 -41.75
CA GLU A 118 36.78 -48.65 -42.32
C GLU A 118 35.78 -48.55 -43.48
#